data_AF-A0A6G3WUA9-F1
#
_entry.id   AF-A0A6G3WUA9-F1
#
_cell.length_a   1.000
_cell.length_b   1.000
_cell.length_c   1.000
_cell.angle_alpha   90.00
_cell.angle_beta   90.00
_cell.angle_gamma   90.00
#
_symmetry.space_group_name_H-M   'P 1'
#
loop_
_entity.id
_entity.type
_entity.pdbx_description
1 polymer ?
#
loop_
_entity_poly.entity_id
_entity_poly.type
_entity_poly.pdbx_seq_one_letter_code
_entity_poly.pdbx_strand_id
1 'polypeptide(L)' 'LAEHLGPGWAQSLTDFHPEPLGSGSIACVYPARLSDGTRVAVKLRRPGLTDTVRRDVAILSTAFALAGRLPGLRGAPLAD' A
#
# COMPACT_ATOMS: atom_id res chain seq x y z
N LEU A 1 -0.70 -11.02 5.23
CA LEU A 1 -1.75 -11.39 6.21
C LEU A 1 -1.13 -11.65 7.59
N ALA A 2 -0.33 -12.71 7.77
CA ALA A 2 0.30 -13.01 9.07
C ALA A 2 1.10 -11.84 9.68
N GLU A 3 1.84 -11.09 8.85
CA GLU A 3 2.58 -9.89 9.28
C GLU A 3 1.69 -8.81 9.93
N HIS A 4 0.45 -8.63 9.46
CA HIS A 4 -0.41 -7.52 9.89
C HIS A 4 -1.56 -7.97 10.81
N LEU A 5 -2.03 -9.22 10.68
CA LEU A 5 -3.13 -9.79 11.46
C LEU A 5 -2.65 -10.84 12.48
N GLY A 6 -1.34 -11.12 12.53
CA GLY A 6 -0.77 -12.13 13.40
C GLY A 6 -0.93 -13.57 12.88
N PRO A 7 -0.33 -14.56 13.56
CA PRO A 7 -0.33 -15.96 13.13
C PRO A 7 -1.73 -16.60 13.14
N GLY A 8 -2.67 -16.07 13.93
CA GLY A 8 -4.06 -16.55 14.03
C GLY A 8 -5.02 -16.03 12.95
N TRP A 9 -4.53 -15.29 11.94
CA TRP A 9 -5.40 -14.61 10.97
C TRP A 9 -6.40 -15.52 10.26
N ALA A 10 -6.03 -16.79 10.03
CA ALA A 10 -6.88 -17.78 9.37
C ALA A 10 -8.13 -18.15 10.18
N GLN A 11 -8.19 -17.81 11.48
CA GLN A 11 -9.37 -17.99 12.32
C GLN A 11 -10.38 -16.84 12.17
N SER A 12 -9.91 -15.68 11.73
CA SER A 12 -10.72 -14.46 11.56
C SER A 12 -11.25 -14.29 10.14
N LEU A 13 -10.56 -14.85 9.14
CA LEU A 13 -10.92 -14.81 7.73
C LEU A 13 -11.16 -16.22 7.20
N THR A 14 -12.40 -16.51 6.86
CA THR A 14 -12.84 -17.76 6.23
C THR A 14 -13.10 -17.54 4.74
N ASP A 15 -13.21 -18.63 3.96
CA ASP A 15 -13.47 -18.58 2.51
C ASP A 15 -12.51 -17.65 1.71
N PHE A 16 -11.27 -17.50 2.16
CA PHE A 16 -10.27 -16.67 1.48
C PHE A 16 -9.75 -17.39 0.22
N HIS A 17 -10.05 -16.85 -0.96
CA HIS A 17 -9.67 -17.43 -2.25
C HIS A 17 -8.38 -16.80 -2.82
N PRO A 18 -7.46 -17.57 -3.42
CA PRO A 18 -6.21 -17.03 -3.99
C PRO A 18 -6.41 -16.22 -5.28
N GLU A 19 -7.54 -16.40 -5.98
CA GLU A 19 -7.90 -15.56 -7.13
C GLU A 19 -8.42 -14.19 -6.65
N PRO A 20 -7.81 -13.07 -7.07
CA PRO A 20 -8.29 -11.75 -6.70
C PRO A 20 -9.58 -11.37 -7.44
N LEU A 21 -10.44 -10.59 -6.78
CA LEU A 21 -11.54 -9.88 -7.43
C LEU A 21 -11.04 -8.78 -8.39
N GLY A 22 -9.85 -8.25 -8.12
CA GLY A 22 -9.24 -7.21 -8.93
C GLY A 22 -7.86 -6.79 -8.42
N SER A 23 -7.13 -6.09 -9.29
CA SER A 23 -5.80 -5.57 -9.03
C SER A 23 -5.77 -4.05 -9.18
N GLY A 24 -5.21 -3.37 -8.19
CA GLY A 24 -4.89 -1.95 -8.25
C GLY A 24 -3.38 -1.73 -8.30
N SER A 25 -2.98 -0.46 -8.39
CA SER A 25 -1.56 -0.05 -8.46
C SER A 25 -0.72 -0.56 -7.28
N ILE A 26 -1.27 -0.51 -6.07
CA ILE A 26 -0.54 -0.79 -4.81
C ILE A 26 -1.01 -2.04 -4.07
N ALA A 27 -2.14 -2.64 -4.47
CA ALA A 27 -2.78 -3.72 -3.75
C ALA A 27 -3.69 -4.54 -4.67
N CYS A 28 -3.95 -5.78 -4.28
CA CYS A 28 -5.00 -6.62 -4.87
C CYS A 28 -6.15 -6.78 -3.88
N VAL A 29 -7.35 -7.05 -4.38
CA VAL A 29 -8.55 -7.25 -3.56
C VAL A 29 -9.01 -8.70 -3.69
N TYR A 30 -9.25 -9.35 -2.55
CA TYR A 30 -9.67 -10.76 -2.47
C TYR A 30 -11.03 -10.88 -1.79
N PRO A 31 -11.89 -11.83 -2.21
CA PRO A 31 -13.11 -12.12 -1.48
C PRO A 31 -12.77 -12.96 -0.24
N ALA A 32 -13.46 -12.68 0.87
CA ALA A 32 -13.42 -13.52 2.05
C ALA A 32 -14.69 -13.35 2.88
N ARG A 33 -14.77 -14.09 3.99
CA ARG A 33 -15.77 -13.90 5.03
C ARG A 33 -15.09 -13.71 6.38
N LEU A 34 -15.75 -12.99 7.28
CA LEU A 34 -15.40 -13.00 8.70
C LEU A 34 -15.93 -14.28 9.36
N SER A 35 -15.46 -14.55 10.58
CA SER A 35 -15.88 -15.72 11.37
C SER A 35 -17.39 -15.74 11.66
N ASP A 36 -18.07 -14.60 11.65
CA ASP A 36 -19.52 -14.47 11.79
C ASP A 36 -20.30 -14.66 10.47
N GLY A 37 -19.60 -14.95 9.37
CA GLY A 37 -20.17 -15.15 8.03
C GLY A 37 -20.29 -13.89 7.18
N THR A 38 -19.99 -12.71 7.73
CA THR A 38 -20.04 -11.43 7.01
C THR A 38 -19.11 -11.44 5.81
N ARG A 39 -19.63 -11.15 4.61
CA ARG A 39 -18.82 -11.05 3.39
C ARG A 39 -17.98 -9.78 3.42
N VAL A 40 -16.69 -9.92 3.13
CA VAL A 40 -15.73 -8.81 3.13
C VAL A 40 -14.84 -8.85 1.90
N ALA A 41 -14.36 -7.66 1.50
CA ALA A 41 -13.31 -7.51 0.50
C ALA A 41 -11.98 -7.22 1.20
N VAL A 42 -11.03 -8.15 1.10
CA VAL A 42 -9.71 -8.03 1.74
C VAL A 42 -8.72 -7.41 0.76
N LYS A 43 -8.35 -6.15 0.98
CA LYS A 43 -7.36 -5.44 0.17
C LYS A 43 -5.95 -5.66 0.73
N LEU A 44 -5.13 -6.40 0.00
CA LEU A 44 -3.76 -6.74 0.39
C LEU A 44 -2.74 -5.93 -0.39
N ARG A 45 -1.90 -5.19 0.34
CA ARG A 45 -0.74 -4.47 -0.20
C ARG A 45 0.22 -5.45 -0.88
N ARG A 46 0.80 -5.04 -2.02
CA ARG A 46 1.86 -5.82 -2.68
C ARG A 46 3.10 -5.94 -1.78
N PRO A 47 3.76 -7.11 -1.73
CA PRO A 47 5.00 -7.28 -0.99
C PRO A 47 6.06 -6.26 -1.41
N GLY A 48 6.85 -5.75 -0.45
CA GLY A 48 7.94 -4.80 -0.71
C GLY A 48 7.54 -3.38 -1.08
N LEU A 49 6.24 -3.10 -1.28
CA LEU A 49 5.79 -1.80 -1.78
C LEU A 49 6.16 -0.61 -0.87
N THR A 50 6.14 -0.81 0.45
CA THR A 50 6.49 0.26 1.40
C THR A 50 7.89 0.79 1.14
N ASP A 51 8.85 -0.08 0.85
CA ASP A 51 10.23 0.32 0.60
C ASP A 51 10.38 0.98 -0.77
N THR A 52 9.62 0.54 -1.78
CA THR A 52 9.56 1.21 -3.08
C THR A 52 9.05 2.64 -2.93
N VAL A 53 7.87 2.81 -2.32
CA VAL A 53 7.26 4.14 -2.12
C VAL A 53 8.16 5.04 -1.28
N ARG A 54 8.80 4.52 -0.23
CA ARG A 54 9.74 5.30 0.59
C ARG A 54 10.93 5.80 -0.24
N ARG A 55 11.51 4.97 -1.12
CA ARG A 55 12.62 5.37 -1.99
C ARG A 55 12.17 6.41 -3.01
N ASP A 56 11.01 6.21 -3.63
CA ASP A 56 10.46 7.15 -4.61
C ASP A 56 10.26 8.53 -3.99
N VAL A 57 9.66 8.58 -2.79
CA VAL A 57 9.50 9.83 -2.05
C VAL A 57 10.85 10.47 -1.73
N ALA A 58 11.84 9.69 -1.26
CA ALA A 58 13.17 10.24 -0.95
C ALA A 58 13.88 10.84 -2.16
N ILE A 59 13.76 10.19 -3.33
CA ILE A 59 14.29 10.70 -4.60
C ILE A 59 13.59 12.00 -4.98
N LEU A 60 12.25 12.02 -4.92
CA LEU A 60 11.46 13.21 -5.24
C LEU A 60 11.78 14.37 -4.31
N SER A 61 11.86 14.15 -2.99
CA SER A 61 12.23 15.18 -2.01
C SER A 61 13.61 15.77 -2.32
N THR A 62 14.58 14.91 -2.68
CA THR A 62 15.92 15.37 -3.05
C THR A 62 15.88 16.20 -4.33
N ALA A 63 15.14 15.74 -5.35
CA ALA A 63 14.99 16.44 -6.61
C ALA A 63 14.32 17.81 -6.43
N PHE A 64 13.27 17.90 -5.61
CA PHE A 64 12.60 19.16 -5.30
C PHE A 64 13.50 20.12 -4.52
N ALA A 65 14.26 19.63 -3.55
CA ALA A 65 15.22 20.45 -2.80
C ALA A 65 16.30 21.06 -3.73
N LEU A 66 16.78 20.29 -4.71
CA LEU A 66 17.71 20.79 -5.72
C LEU A 66 17.05 21.79 -6.68
N ALA A 67 15.84 21.48 -7.17
CA ALA A 67 15.09 22.34 -8.08
C ALA A 67 14.76 23.69 -7.44
N GLY A 68 14.40 23.72 -6.15
CA GLY A 68 14.11 24.95 -5.40
C GLY A 68 15.30 25.92 -5.30
N ARG A 69 16.53 25.47 -5.60
CA ARG A 69 17.71 26.35 -5.69
C ARG A 69 17.73 27.18 -6.99
N LEU A 70 17.00 26.76 -8.02
CA LEU A 70 16.92 27.45 -9.30
C LEU A 70 15.93 28.63 -9.23
N PRO A 71 16.30 29.84 -9.70
CA PRO A 71 15.48 31.05 -9.54
C PRO A 71 14.05 30.93 -10.09
N GLY A 72 13.85 30.19 -11.17
CA GLY A 72 12.54 30.00 -11.83
C GLY A 72 11.68 28.86 -11.25
N LEU A 73 12.18 28.10 -10.27
CA LEU A 73 11.48 26.97 -9.65
C LEU A 73 11.32 27.14 -8.13
N ARG A 74 11.61 28.34 -7.60
CA ARG A 74 11.36 28.72 -6.21
C ARG A 74 9.85 28.78 -5.97
N GLY A 75 9.31 27.78 -5.27
CA GLY A 75 7.88 27.68 -4.96
C GLY A 75 7.22 26.36 -5.37
N ALA A 76 7.96 25.42 -5.95
CA ALA A 76 7.48 24.04 -6.04
C ALA A 76 7.09 23.55 -4.63
N PRO A 77 5.93 22.90 -4.43
CA PRO A 77 5.49 22.44 -3.12
C PRO A 77 6.53 21.47 -2.58
N LEU A 78 7.32 21.94 -1.63
CA LEU A 78 8.22 21.09 -0.86
C LEU A 78 7.32 20.28 0.06
N ALA A 79 7.46 18.96 0.02
CA ALA A 79 6.88 18.13 1.06
C ALA A 79 7.55 18.54 2.38
N ASP A 80 6.75 19.03 3.33
CA ASP A 80 7.17 19.23 4.72
C ASP A 80 7.58 17.89 5.35
#